data_AF-A0A7V8E560-F1
#
_entry.id   AF-A0A7V8E560-F1
#
_cell.length_a   1.000
_cell.length_b   1.000
_cell.length_c   1.000
_cell.angle_alpha   90.00
_cell.angle_beta   90.00
_cell.angle_gamma   90.00
#
_symmetry.space_group_name_H-M   'P 1'
#
loop_
_entity.id
_entity.type
_entity.pdbx_description
1 polymer ?
#
loop_
_entity_poly.entity_id
_entity_poly.type
_entity_poly.pdbx_seq_one_letter_code
_entity_poly.pdbx_strand_id
1 'polypeptide(L)'
;MENKTAETTAKAPSAINASVAELLSVAASMAAGFEAGVEYHVNAGRKLGIADEDLVQAANVGLKLRQAATEGSVHMARELLAPGEKGHEHGEGGCGCGQNKGGCGDDHGH
;
A
#
# COMPACT_ATOMS: atom_id res chain seq x y z
N MET A 1 52.04 -26.52 -3.06
CA MET A 1 51.64 -25.11 -3.22
C MET A 1 50.41 -25.10 -4.09
N GLU A 2 49.23 -25.23 -3.48
CA GLU A 2 47.96 -25.30 -4.20
C GLU A 2 47.41 -23.89 -4.37
N ASN A 3 47.27 -23.46 -5.62
CA ASN A 3 46.78 -22.15 -5.99
C ASN A 3 45.25 -22.20 -6.02
N LYS A 4 44.62 -21.64 -4.99
CA LYS A 4 43.16 -21.61 -4.82
C LYS A 4 42.60 -20.43 -5.61
N THR A 5 42.11 -20.70 -6.81
CA THR A 5 41.43 -19.74 -7.68
C THR A 5 40.16 -19.23 -6.98
N ALA A 6 40.15 -17.95 -6.63
CA ALA A 6 38.98 -17.28 -6.05
C ALA A 6 37.97 -16.98 -7.17
N GLU A 7 36.93 -17.79 -7.25
CA GLU A 7 35.80 -17.58 -8.15
C GLU A 7 34.97 -16.40 -7.63
N THR A 8 35.07 -15.26 -8.32
CA THR A 8 34.28 -14.06 -8.03
C THR A 8 32.95 -14.19 -8.74
N THR A 9 31.95 -14.72 -8.03
CA THR A 9 30.58 -14.78 -8.53
C THR A 9 30.00 -13.36 -8.55
N ALA A 10 30.01 -12.72 -9.72
CA ALA A 10 29.41 -11.41 -9.92
C ALA A 10 27.89 -11.48 -9.67
N LYS A 11 27.44 -10.90 -8.55
CA LYS A 11 26.02 -10.73 -8.23
C LYS A 11 25.41 -9.82 -9.31
N ALA A 12 24.31 -10.27 -9.94
CA ALA A 12 23.57 -9.47 -10.91
C ALA A 12 23.27 -8.06 -10.33
N PRO A 13 23.35 -6.99 -11.14
CA PRO A 13 23.10 -5.64 -10.65
C PRO A 13 21.68 -5.56 -10.09
N SER A 14 21.56 -5.30 -8.78
CA SER A 14 20.25 -5.05 -8.18
C SER A 14 19.69 -3.76 -8.76
N ALA A 15 18.45 -3.79 -9.24
CA ALA A 15 17.77 -2.62 -9.78
C ALA A 15 17.74 -1.42 -8.79
N ILE A 16 17.92 -1.70 -7.51
CA ILE A 16 18.08 -0.71 -6.45
C ILE A 16 19.57 -0.57 -6.14
N ASN A 17 20.12 0.58 -6.53
CA ASN A 17 21.44 1.03 -6.06
C ASN A 17 21.28 1.80 -4.73
N ALA A 18 22.41 2.16 -4.11
CA ALA A 18 22.41 2.86 -2.81
C ALA A 18 21.64 4.18 -2.85
N SER A 19 21.74 4.95 -3.95
CA SER A 19 21.03 6.22 -4.08
C SER A 19 19.51 6.04 -4.12
N VAL A 20 19.03 5.04 -4.86
CA VAL A 20 17.59 4.70 -4.90
C VAL A 20 17.12 4.20 -3.53
N ALA A 21 17.93 3.41 -2.82
CA ALA A 21 17.58 2.93 -1.48
C ALA A 21 17.41 4.07 -0.47
N GLU A 22 18.28 5.09 -0.51
CA GLU A 22 18.16 6.25 0.38
C GLU A 22 16.93 7.12 0.04
N LEU A 23 16.63 7.35 -1.23
CA LEU A 23 15.40 8.06 -1.64
C LEU A 23 14.14 7.33 -1.14
N LEU A 24 14.10 6.00 -1.26
CA LEU A 24 13.00 5.19 -0.72
C LEU A 24 12.92 5.31 0.82
N SER A 25 14.06 5.38 1.50
CA SER A 25 14.12 5.48 2.95
C SER A 25 13.66 6.85 3.47
N VAL A 26 13.96 7.95 2.74
CA VAL A 26 13.40 9.28 3.01
C VAL A 26 11.88 9.26 2.85
N ALA A 27 11.37 8.72 1.74
CA ALA A 27 9.93 8.64 1.49
C ALA A 27 9.21 7.80 2.57
N ALA A 28 9.78 6.66 2.96
CA ALA A 28 9.24 5.80 4.00
C ALA A 28 9.23 6.49 5.38
N SER A 29 10.32 7.18 5.75
CA SER A 29 10.41 7.92 7.01
C SER A 29 9.38 9.05 7.08
N MET A 30 9.20 9.78 5.97
CA MET A 30 8.16 10.81 5.85
C MET A 30 6.75 10.23 5.94
N ALA A 31 6.50 9.10 5.28
CA ALA A 31 5.20 8.42 5.34
C ALA A 31 4.86 7.95 6.77
N ALA A 32 5.87 7.46 7.50
CA ALA A 32 5.72 7.04 8.89
C ALA A 32 5.67 8.20 9.90
N GLY A 33 5.99 9.43 9.48
CA GLY A 33 6.12 10.57 10.40
C GLY A 33 7.31 10.44 11.37
N PHE A 34 8.36 9.71 10.97
CA PHE A 34 9.54 9.49 11.79
C PHE A 34 10.64 10.51 11.48
N GLU A 35 10.59 11.65 12.18
CA GLU A 35 11.45 12.81 11.92
C GLU A 35 12.95 12.51 11.98
N ALA A 36 13.41 11.78 13.00
CA ALA A 36 14.82 11.40 13.12
C ALA A 36 15.29 10.51 11.95
N GLY A 37 14.41 9.68 11.39
CA GLY A 37 14.70 8.89 10.19
C GLY A 37 14.84 9.75 8.95
N VAL A 38 13.99 10.77 8.80
CA VAL A 38 14.08 11.73 7.68
C VAL A 38 15.43 12.44 7.73
N GLU A 39 15.82 12.98 8.89
CA GLU A 39 17.11 13.65 9.05
C GLU A 39 18.29 12.72 8.73
N TYR A 40 18.26 11.49 9.25
CA TYR A 40 19.29 10.49 9.02
C TYR A 40 19.45 10.17 7.52
N HIS A 41 18.35 9.85 6.83
CA HIS A 41 18.37 9.42 5.43
C HIS A 41 18.64 10.59 4.47
N VAL A 42 18.21 11.81 4.79
CA VAL A 42 18.60 13.02 4.03
C VAL A 42 20.12 13.23 4.10
N ASN A 43 20.70 13.12 5.30
CA ASN A 43 22.14 13.25 5.48
C ASN A 43 22.92 12.11 4.80
N ALA A 44 22.39 10.88 4.80
CA ALA A 44 22.98 9.77 4.08
C ALA A 44 22.92 9.97 2.55
N GLY A 45 21.77 10.40 2.03
CA GLY A 45 21.60 10.71 0.60
C GLY A 45 22.53 11.81 0.10
N ARG A 46 22.72 12.87 0.89
CA ARG A 46 23.71 13.93 0.58
C ARG A 46 25.13 13.40 0.49
N LYS A 47 25.53 12.47 1.37
CA LYS A 47 26.86 11.82 1.31
C LYS A 47 27.04 10.96 0.05
N LEU A 48 25.95 10.48 -0.54
CA LEU A 48 25.94 9.77 -1.83
C LEU A 48 25.88 10.71 -3.05
N GLY A 49 25.82 12.03 -2.84
CA GLY A 49 25.75 13.02 -3.92
C GLY A 49 24.38 13.13 -4.58
N ILE A 50 23.31 12.71 -3.90
CA ILE A 50 21.93 12.91 -4.38
C ILE A 50 21.61 14.41 -4.32
N ALA A 51 20.95 14.93 -5.35
CA ALA A 51 20.53 16.32 -5.39
C ALA A 51 19.47 16.61 -4.33
N ASP A 52 19.48 17.81 -3.76
CA ASP A 52 18.51 18.21 -2.73
C ASP A 52 17.08 18.20 -3.30
N GLU A 53 16.91 18.49 -4.60
CA GLU A 53 15.62 18.42 -5.30
C GLU A 53 15.04 16.99 -5.31
N ASP A 54 15.86 15.97 -5.53
CA ASP A 54 15.43 14.57 -5.52
C ASP A 54 15.02 14.13 -4.10
N LEU A 55 15.75 14.58 -3.08
CA LEU A 55 15.40 14.33 -1.67
C LEU A 55 14.07 15.00 -1.30
N VAL A 56 13.85 16.24 -1.74
CA VAL A 56 12.57 16.95 -1.57
C VAL A 56 11.45 16.22 -2.31
N GLN A 57 11.69 15.73 -3.52
CA GLN A 57 10.69 14.97 -4.27
C GLN A 57 10.34 13.66 -3.55
N ALA A 58 11.32 12.91 -3.04
CA ALA A 58 11.08 11.71 -2.24
C ALA A 58 10.27 12.01 -0.97
N ALA A 59 10.61 13.10 -0.28
CA ALA A 59 9.87 13.53 0.91
C ALA A 59 8.40 13.87 0.59
N ASN A 60 8.16 14.57 -0.53
CA ASN A 60 6.81 14.87 -1.01
C ASN A 60 6.00 13.62 -1.38
N VAL A 61 6.64 12.58 -1.94
CA VAL A 61 6.00 11.29 -2.18
C VAL A 61 5.57 10.64 -0.86
N GLY A 62 6.47 10.61 0.14
CA GLY A 62 6.15 10.11 1.48
C GLY A 62 4.99 10.85 2.14
N LEU A 63 4.97 12.18 2.04
CA LEU A 63 3.88 13.01 2.59
C LEU A 63 2.53 12.69 1.94
N LYS A 64 2.48 12.56 0.61
CA LYS A 64 1.26 12.20 -0.12
C LYS A 64 0.73 10.82 0.29
N LEU A 65 1.63 9.83 0.48
CA LEU A 65 1.25 8.50 0.96
C LEU A 65 0.60 8.57 2.35
N ARG A 66 1.19 9.36 3.27
CA ARG A 66 0.63 9.57 4.60
C ARG A 66 -0.75 10.23 4.57
N GLN A 67 -0.93 11.25 3.73
CA GLN A 67 -2.21 11.92 3.55
C GLN A 67 -3.29 10.96 3.07
N ALA A 68 -3.02 10.19 2.01
CA ALA A 68 -3.96 9.20 1.48
C ALA A 68 -4.34 8.12 2.52
N ALA A 69 -3.36 7.62 3.28
CA ALA A 69 -3.62 6.65 4.36
C ALA A 69 -4.48 7.24 5.49
N THR A 70 -4.25 8.52 5.83
CA THR A 70 -5.02 9.24 6.84
C THR A 70 -6.45 9.46 6.37
N GLU A 71 -6.65 9.90 5.13
CA GLU A 71 -7.96 10.11 4.52
C GLU A 71 -8.79 8.82 4.48
N GLY A 72 -8.17 7.71 4.07
CA GLY A 72 -8.83 6.39 4.08
C GLY A 72 -9.25 5.95 5.48
N SER A 73 -8.39 6.18 6.48
CA SER A 73 -8.70 5.86 7.88
C SER A 73 -9.85 6.72 8.43
N VAL A 74 -9.88 8.00 8.09
CA VAL A 74 -10.99 8.90 8.46
C VAL A 74 -12.29 8.49 7.78
N HIS A 75 -12.24 8.08 6.51
CA HIS A 75 -13.41 7.59 5.80
C HIS A 75 -14.01 6.35 6.49
N MET A 76 -13.17 5.34 6.78
CA MET A 76 -13.58 4.14 7.52
C MET A 76 -14.16 4.48 8.90
N ALA A 77 -13.52 5.40 9.64
CA ALA A 77 -14.03 5.83 10.94
C ALA A 77 -15.42 6.48 10.85
N ARG A 78 -15.69 7.25 9.78
CA ARG A 78 -17.01 7.85 9.55
C ARG A 78 -18.07 6.79 9.30
N GLU A 79 -17.77 5.75 8.52
CA GLU A 79 -18.71 4.65 8.28
C GLU A 79 -19.05 3.88 9.55
N LEU A 80 -18.05 3.63 10.41
CA LEU A 80 -18.24 2.94 11.68
C LEU A 80 -18.99 3.77 12.73
N LEU A 81 -18.82 5.09 12.72
CA LEU A 81 -19.45 6.03 13.66
C LEU A 81 -20.79 6.57 13.16
N ALA A 82 -21.12 6.38 11.88
CA ALA A 82 -22.42 6.76 11.35
C ALA A 82 -23.50 6.08 12.21
N PRO A 83 -24.49 6.84 12.74
CA PRO A 83 -25.57 6.24 13.50
C PRO A 83 -26.24 5.23 12.57
N GLY A 84 -26.08 3.94 12.88
CA GLY A 84 -26.64 2.89 12.05
C GLY A 84 -28.10 3.22 11.81
N GLU A 85 -28.51 3.27 10.54
CA GLU A 85 -29.92 3.18 10.20
C GLU A 85 -30.40 1.86 10.79
N LYS A 86 -30.90 1.92 12.02
CA LYS A 86 -31.61 0.86 12.69
C LYS A 86 -32.83 0.59 11.83
N GLY A 87 -32.74 -0.41 10.96
CA GLY A 87 -33.86 -0.65 10.07
C GLY A 87 -33.71 -1.76 9.04
N HIS A 88 -32.78 -2.71 9.16
CA HIS A 88 -33.08 -4.03 8.60
C HIS A 88 -34.03 -4.73 9.57
N GLU A 89 -35.31 -4.39 9.42
CA GLU A 89 -36.40 -5.25 9.85
C GLU A 89 -36.03 -6.65 9.41
N HIS A 90 -35.90 -7.54 10.39
CA HIS A 90 -36.05 -8.96 10.14
C HIS A 90 -37.43 -9.14 9.51
N GLY A 91 -37.49 -9.11 8.18
CA GLY A 91 -38.56 -9.72 7.44
C GLY A 91 -38.51 -11.21 7.78
N GLU A 92 -39.25 -11.60 8.82
CA GLU A 92 -39.74 -12.96 8.99
C GLU A 92 -40.41 -13.37 7.67
N GLY A 93 -39.68 -14.07 6.81
CA GLY A 93 -40.18 -14.29 5.47
C GLY A 93 -39.30 -15.15 4.59
N GLY A 94 -39.10 -16.41 4.97
CA GLY A 94 -38.85 -17.46 3.99
C GLY A 94 -37.55 -18.23 4.16
N CYS A 95 -37.53 -19.16 5.12
CA CYS A 95 -36.78 -20.39 4.95
C CYS A 95 -37.48 -21.21 3.84
N GLY A 96 -37.09 -20.96 2.58
CA GLY A 96 -37.58 -21.68 1.40
C GLY A 96 -36.88 -23.04 1.20
N CYS A 97 -36.82 -23.87 2.24
CA CYS A 97 -36.51 -25.30 2.09
C CYS A 97 -37.75 -25.98 1.49
N GLY A 98 -37.89 -25.96 0.17
CA GLY A 98 -39.06 -26.56 -0.47
C GLY A 98 -38.96 -26.63 -1.99
N GLN A 99 -38.32 -27.68 -2.48
CA GLN A 99 -38.66 -28.40 -3.72
C GLN A 99 -38.97 -27.53 -4.95
N ASN A 100 -37.99 -27.37 -5.85
CA ASN A 100 -38.36 -27.24 -7.25
C ASN A 100 -37.47 -28.08 -8.16
N LYS A 101 -37.92 -29.32 -8.42
CA LYS A 101 -37.71 -29.92 -9.73
C LYS A 101 -38.65 -29.22 -10.69
N GLY A 102 -38.06 -28.46 -11.62
CA GLY A 102 -38.64 -28.21 -12.93
C GLY A 102 -39.50 -26.94 -13.02
N GLY A 103 -39.15 -26.09 -13.97
CA GLY A 103 -40.05 -25.06 -14.45
C GLY A 103 -39.41 -23.75 -14.88
N CYS A 104 -38.25 -23.76 -15.53
CA CYS A 104 -37.91 -22.69 -16.46
C CYS A 104 -38.71 -22.96 -17.73
N GLY A 105 -39.87 -22.33 -17.86
CA GLY A 105 -40.69 -22.36 -19.07
C GLY A 105 -40.88 -20.94 -19.56
N ASP A 106 -40.01 -20.53 -20.48
CA ASP A 106 -40.22 -19.45 -21.41
C ASP A 106 -41.57 -19.59 -22.12
N ASP A 107 -42.36 -18.52 -22.23
CA ASP A 107 -43.30 -18.43 -23.35
C ASP A 107 -43.56 -16.98 -23.77
N HIS A 108 -43.43 -16.78 -25.08
CA HIS A 108 -43.44 -15.53 -25.83
C HIS A 108 -44.83 -15.28 -26.44
N GLY A 109 -45.20 -13.99 -26.58
CA GLY A 109 -46.17 -13.51 -27.58
C GLY A 109 -47.65 -13.64 -27.17
N HIS A 110 -48.57 -12.77 -27.58
CA HIS A 110 -48.63 -11.76 -28.64
C HIS A 110 -49.59 -10.65 -28.21
#